data_AF-A0A8T2ZPN6-F1
#
_entry.id   AF-A0A8T2ZPN6-F1
#
_cell.length_a   1.000
_cell.length_b   1.000
_cell.length_c   1.000
_cell.angle_alpha   90.00
_cell.angle_beta   90.00
_cell.angle_gamma   90.00
#
_symmetry.space_group_name_H-M   'P 1'
#
loop_
_entity.id
_entity.type
_entity.pdbx_description
1 polymer ?
#
loop_
_entity_poly.entity_id
_entity_poly.type
_entity_poly.pdbx_seq_one_letter_code
_entity_poly.pdbx_strand_id
1 'polypeptide(L)'
;MEISPSTTQESLNLNTIRSRINELEEIYRDCNADSFSEINSSDSDELMKDSAHQLVSKVSQTVTEYSDFSFLGIEDLDAYLAHLKEELDAAEAESAKISNEIELLNRTCMEDSSELENDLEWMKCSLDLISSQRDREKEKGDEQMEQFSSGENQSNLINTNEENKFEILKLDNQIEESTRILKSMQDLDSVCKWYDAIEQIEDVLSGLKVIEFDGTCIRLSLRTYIPKQDVLFLQKIEETNVPYEINHEFLIEVTNGSMEIKKVEMFPNDIYIGDIVDAAKSFRQMFLHLALMETSSSLEWFVRKAQDRIIQSTLRRLVARSASTSRQSIEYLDRDEIIVAHMVGGVDAFMEVSQGWPITNSPLKLVSLKNSNHHAKEISLGFLCKVEVSVFAFFLVFLFFFGMKEVSILFLVLQYFFG
;
A
#
# COMPACT_ATOMS: atom_id res chain seq x y z
N MET A 1 -41.09 -69.83 -47.05
CA MET A 1 -39.66 -70.15 -47.21
C MET A 1 -38.92 -68.94 -46.70
N GLU A 2 -38.21 -69.13 -45.59
CA GLU A 2 -37.71 -68.11 -44.68
C GLU A 2 -36.62 -67.26 -45.33
N ILE A 3 -36.66 -65.95 -45.05
CA ILE A 3 -35.56 -65.02 -45.29
C ILE A 3 -35.17 -64.49 -43.90
N SER A 4 -34.03 -64.95 -43.42
CA SER A 4 -33.41 -64.50 -42.17
C SER A 4 -32.92 -63.05 -42.31
N PRO A 5 -33.16 -62.16 -41.33
CA PRO A 5 -32.45 -60.89 -41.27
C PRO A 5 -31.09 -61.10 -40.58
N SER A 6 -30.05 -60.59 -41.21
CA SER A 6 -28.67 -60.60 -40.74
C SER A 6 -28.51 -59.54 -39.64
N THR A 7 -28.29 -59.97 -38.40
CA THR A 7 -27.93 -59.08 -37.30
C THR A 7 -26.43 -58.86 -37.32
N THR A 8 -25.96 -57.71 -37.81
CA THR A 8 -24.59 -57.22 -37.61
C THR A 8 -24.45 -56.81 -36.15
N GLN A 9 -23.96 -57.73 -35.32
CA GLN A 9 -23.64 -57.46 -33.93
C GLN A 9 -22.20 -56.97 -33.88
N GLU A 10 -22.03 -55.64 -33.84
CA GLU A 10 -20.75 -54.97 -33.64
C GLU A 10 -20.25 -55.34 -32.23
N SER A 11 -19.29 -56.26 -32.15
CA SER A 11 -18.76 -56.72 -30.87
C SER A 11 -18.00 -55.57 -30.20
N LEU A 12 -18.57 -54.99 -29.14
CA LEU A 12 -17.88 -54.01 -28.30
C LEU A 12 -16.51 -54.57 -27.88
N ASN A 13 -15.44 -53.90 -28.30
CA ASN A 13 -14.06 -54.28 -27.97
C ASN A 13 -13.75 -53.83 -26.53
N LEU A 14 -13.74 -54.77 -25.59
CA LEU A 14 -13.44 -54.53 -24.18
C LEU A 14 -12.10 -53.82 -23.95
N ASN A 15 -11.11 -54.02 -24.83
CA ASN A 15 -9.82 -53.33 -24.74
C ASN A 15 -9.95 -51.84 -25.06
N THR A 16 -10.85 -51.47 -25.98
CA THR A 16 -11.16 -50.06 -26.29
C THR A 16 -11.88 -49.38 -25.12
N ILE A 17 -12.78 -50.09 -24.43
CA ILE A 17 -13.48 -49.57 -23.24
C ILE A 17 -12.48 -49.40 -22.09
N ARG A 18 -11.62 -50.39 -21.84
CA ARG A 18 -10.57 -50.31 -20.82
C ARG A 18 -9.59 -49.17 -21.10
N SER A 19 -9.20 -48.97 -22.36
CA SER A 19 -8.37 -47.83 -22.77
C SER A 19 -9.02 -46.49 -22.44
N ARG A 20 -10.33 -46.33 -22.71
CA ARG A 20 -11.05 -45.09 -22.42
C ARG A 20 -11.25 -44.83 -20.92
N ILE A 21 -11.46 -45.87 -20.12
CA ILE A 21 -11.54 -45.75 -18.66
C ILE A 21 -10.17 -45.32 -18.11
N ASN A 22 -9.08 -45.87 -18.64
CA ASN A 22 -7.73 -45.47 -18.24
C ASN A 22 -7.40 -44.03 -18.66
N GLU A 23 -7.80 -43.58 -19.86
CA GLU A 23 -7.70 -42.17 -20.28
C GLU A 23 -8.48 -41.24 -19.34
N LEU A 24 -9.69 -41.63 -18.91
CA LEU A 24 -10.47 -40.85 -17.95
C LEU A 24 -9.81 -40.79 -16.57
N GLU A 25 -9.22 -41.90 -16.12
CA GLU A 25 -8.48 -42.00 -14.85
C GLU A 25 -7.20 -41.15 -14.88
N GLU A 26 -6.54 -41.06 -16.04
CA GLU A 26 -5.38 -40.18 -16.27
C GLU A 26 -5.78 -38.71 -16.23
N ILE A 27 -6.83 -38.31 -16.94
CA ILE A 27 -7.39 -36.95 -16.90
C ILE A 27 -7.81 -36.56 -15.46
N TYR A 28 -8.44 -37.48 -14.73
CA TYR A 28 -8.84 -37.27 -13.34
C TYR A 28 -7.63 -37.08 -12.40
N ARG A 29 -6.58 -37.89 -12.59
CA ARG A 29 -5.34 -37.81 -11.80
C ARG A 29 -4.59 -36.51 -12.06
N ASP A 30 -4.58 -36.04 -13.30
CA ASP A 30 -4.00 -34.75 -13.68
C ASP A 30 -4.80 -33.59 -13.05
N CYS A 31 -6.14 -33.64 -13.08
CA CYS A 31 -6.99 -32.65 -12.41
C CYS A 31 -6.82 -32.61 -10.88
N ASN A 32 -6.65 -33.75 -10.21
CA ASN A 32 -6.45 -33.82 -8.76
C ASN A 32 -5.01 -33.53 -8.30
N ALA A 33 -4.01 -33.85 -9.12
CA ALA A 33 -2.63 -33.44 -8.86
C ALA A 33 -2.49 -31.91 -8.92
N ASP A 34 -3.30 -31.24 -9.74
CA ASP A 34 -3.38 -29.78 -9.87
C ASP A 34 -4.37 -29.10 -8.91
N SER A 35 -5.20 -29.85 -8.19
CA SER A 35 -6.26 -29.28 -7.32
C SER A 35 -5.74 -28.54 -6.07
N PHE A 36 -4.43 -28.57 -5.80
CA PHE A 36 -3.80 -27.69 -4.81
C PHE A 36 -2.76 -26.72 -5.40
N SER A 37 -2.48 -26.76 -6.70
CA SER A 37 -1.40 -25.94 -7.30
C SER A 37 -1.75 -25.22 -8.60
N GLU A 38 -2.75 -25.60 -9.38
CA GLU A 38 -2.90 -25.04 -10.74
C GLU A 38 -4.37 -24.95 -11.23
N ILE A 39 -5.18 -24.08 -10.62
CA ILE A 39 -6.31 -23.50 -11.37
C ILE A 39 -5.71 -22.41 -12.26
N ASN A 40 -5.42 -22.75 -13.52
CA ASN A 40 -5.12 -21.86 -14.66
C ASN A 40 -4.42 -20.52 -14.29
N SER A 41 -3.10 -20.57 -14.07
CA SER A 41 -2.30 -19.42 -13.61
C SER A 41 -2.27 -18.24 -14.58
N SER A 42 -2.49 -18.44 -15.89
CA SER A 42 -2.39 -17.35 -16.87
C SER A 42 -3.55 -16.34 -16.80
N ASP A 43 -4.80 -16.80 -16.72
CA ASP A 43 -5.98 -15.90 -16.65
C ASP A 43 -6.12 -15.28 -15.25
N SER A 44 -5.76 -16.01 -14.20
CA SER A 44 -5.73 -15.52 -12.82
C SER A 44 -4.67 -14.41 -12.63
N ASP A 45 -3.47 -14.60 -13.17
CA ASP A 45 -2.38 -13.62 -13.07
C ASP A 45 -2.68 -12.32 -13.84
N GLU A 46 -3.36 -12.42 -14.98
CA GLU A 46 -3.79 -11.26 -15.76
C GLU A 46 -4.90 -10.48 -15.03
N LEU A 47 -5.90 -11.18 -14.51
CA LEU A 47 -6.96 -10.58 -13.68
C LEU A 47 -6.42 -9.94 -12.40
N MET A 48 -5.44 -10.55 -11.74
CA MET A 48 -4.79 -9.99 -10.55
C MET A 48 -3.98 -8.72 -10.88
N LYS A 49 -3.25 -8.72 -12.00
CA LYS A 49 -2.51 -7.53 -12.46
C LYS A 49 -3.44 -6.38 -12.84
N ASP A 50 -4.52 -6.68 -13.56
CA ASP A 50 -5.52 -5.69 -13.96
C ASP A 50 -6.24 -5.12 -12.73
N SER A 51 -6.59 -5.97 -11.77
CA SER A 51 -7.20 -5.56 -10.51
C SER A 51 -6.25 -4.68 -9.68
N ALA A 52 -4.96 -5.04 -9.61
CA ALA A 52 -3.96 -4.24 -8.91
C ALA A 52 -3.76 -2.86 -9.57
N HIS A 53 -3.66 -2.81 -10.91
CA HIS A 53 -3.55 -1.55 -11.64
C HIS A 53 -4.79 -0.68 -11.47
N GLN A 54 -5.98 -1.28 -11.54
CA GLN A 54 -7.24 -0.58 -11.34
C GLN A 54 -7.34 -0.03 -9.91
N LEU A 55 -6.91 -0.81 -8.91
CA LEU A 55 -6.91 -0.39 -7.52
C LEU A 55 -5.91 0.74 -7.27
N VAL A 56 -4.66 0.63 -7.74
CA VAL A 56 -3.64 1.70 -7.66
C VAL A 56 -4.15 2.99 -8.31
N SER A 57 -4.71 2.88 -9.52
CA SER A 57 -5.26 4.03 -10.23
C SER A 57 -6.44 4.65 -9.48
N LYS A 58 -7.33 3.83 -8.92
CA LYS A 58 -8.47 4.30 -8.15
C LYS A 58 -8.03 4.97 -6.85
N VAL A 59 -7.11 4.36 -6.10
CA VAL A 59 -6.54 4.96 -4.88
C VAL A 59 -5.83 6.28 -5.18
N SER A 60 -5.06 6.35 -6.26
CA SER A 60 -4.41 7.60 -6.67
C SER A 60 -5.44 8.66 -7.04
N GLN A 61 -6.46 8.28 -7.81
CA GLN A 61 -7.57 9.16 -8.17
C GLN A 61 -8.32 9.66 -6.93
N THR A 62 -8.68 8.77 -6.01
CA THR A 62 -9.36 9.11 -4.77
C THR A 62 -8.47 10.03 -3.93
N VAL A 63 -7.21 9.69 -3.67
CA VAL A 63 -6.29 10.56 -2.91
C VAL A 63 -6.21 11.97 -3.52
N THR A 64 -6.21 12.09 -4.85
CA THR A 64 -6.23 13.41 -5.52
C THR A 64 -7.57 14.13 -5.46
N GLU A 65 -8.69 13.43 -5.64
CA GLU A 65 -10.05 13.98 -5.60
C GLU A 65 -10.48 14.34 -4.16
N TYR A 66 -10.07 13.55 -3.17
CA TYR A 66 -10.40 13.72 -1.75
C TYR A 66 -9.48 14.70 -1.01
N SER A 67 -8.45 15.18 -1.71
CA SER A 67 -7.53 16.25 -1.29
C SER A 67 -8.20 17.65 -1.19
N ASP A 68 -9.44 17.77 -1.68
CA ASP A 68 -10.18 19.02 -1.85
C ASP A 68 -11.36 19.19 -0.86
N PHE A 69 -11.52 18.30 0.12
CA PHE A 69 -12.71 18.21 0.97
C PHE A 69 -12.83 19.26 2.08
N SER A 70 -12.00 20.31 2.05
CA SER A 70 -12.12 21.42 2.99
C SER A 70 -13.38 22.29 2.78
N PHE A 71 -14.19 22.00 1.75
CA PHE A 71 -15.38 22.79 1.41
C PHE A 71 -16.69 22.29 2.06
N LEU A 72 -16.72 21.10 2.67
CA LEU A 72 -17.94 20.53 3.24
C LEU A 72 -18.07 20.88 4.74
N GLY A 73 -19.25 21.37 5.15
CA GLY A 73 -19.52 21.73 6.53
C GLY A 73 -19.43 20.50 7.46
N ILE A 74 -19.27 20.73 8.77
CA ILE A 74 -19.16 19.65 9.78
C ILE A 74 -20.35 18.68 9.68
N GLU A 75 -21.57 19.18 9.44
CA GLU A 75 -22.76 18.36 9.18
C GLU A 75 -22.70 17.50 7.90
N ASP A 76 -22.00 17.96 6.85
CA ASP A 76 -21.86 17.20 5.59
C ASP A 76 -20.76 16.12 5.72
N LEU A 77 -19.78 16.33 6.59
CA LEU A 77 -18.71 15.37 6.88
C LEU A 77 -19.23 14.12 7.60
N ASP A 78 -20.12 14.28 8.57
CA ASP A 78 -20.74 13.16 9.28
C ASP A 78 -21.65 12.33 8.36
N ALA A 79 -22.43 12.99 7.50
CA ALA A 79 -23.24 12.32 6.49
C ALA A 79 -22.37 11.56 5.46
N TYR A 80 -21.22 12.13 5.11
CA TYR A 80 -20.27 11.51 4.19
C TYR A 80 -19.50 10.33 4.83
N LEU A 81 -19.09 10.43 6.08
CA LEU A 81 -18.51 9.32 6.84
C LEU A 81 -19.52 8.18 7.01
N ALA A 82 -20.79 8.51 7.22
CA ALA A 82 -21.86 7.51 7.25
C ALA A 82 -22.01 6.82 5.89
N HIS A 83 -21.94 7.56 4.78
CA HIS A 83 -21.98 6.99 3.43
C HIS A 83 -20.77 6.09 3.12
N LEU A 84 -19.54 6.53 3.44
CA LEU A 84 -18.34 5.70 3.27
C LEU A 84 -18.39 4.43 4.11
N LYS A 85 -18.92 4.53 5.33
CA LYS A 85 -19.14 3.38 6.18
C LYS A 85 -20.16 2.42 5.57
N GLU A 86 -21.24 2.94 4.99
CA GLU A 86 -22.25 2.13 4.30
C GLU A 86 -21.67 1.44 3.06
N GLU A 87 -20.84 2.12 2.27
CA GLU A 87 -20.11 1.50 1.14
C GLU A 87 -19.12 0.43 1.60
N LEU A 88 -18.41 0.67 2.70
CA LEU A 88 -17.50 -0.32 3.28
C LEU A 88 -18.25 -1.55 3.79
N ASP A 89 -19.34 -1.35 4.54
CA ASP A 89 -20.20 -2.42 5.04
C ASP A 89 -20.82 -3.21 3.85
N ALA A 90 -21.19 -2.54 2.76
CA ALA A 90 -21.69 -3.18 1.54
C ALA A 90 -20.62 -4.00 0.82
N ALA A 91 -19.40 -3.47 0.69
CA ALA A 91 -18.28 -4.17 0.09
C ALA A 91 -17.84 -5.39 0.93
N GLU A 92 -17.85 -5.27 2.26
CA GLU A 92 -17.57 -6.38 3.18
C GLU A 92 -18.64 -7.47 3.07
N ALA A 93 -19.92 -7.09 2.97
CA ALA A 93 -21.01 -8.03 2.75
C ALA A 93 -20.93 -8.75 1.40
N GLU A 94 -20.54 -8.04 0.33
CA GLU A 94 -20.30 -8.64 -0.98
C GLU A 94 -19.10 -9.60 -0.95
N SER A 95 -17.99 -9.20 -0.32
CA SER A 95 -16.80 -10.05 -0.13
C SER A 95 -17.15 -11.33 0.65
N ALA A 96 -17.93 -11.23 1.72
CA ALA A 96 -18.42 -12.38 2.47
C ALA A 96 -19.31 -13.29 1.61
N LYS A 97 -20.16 -12.72 0.75
CA LYS A 97 -20.99 -13.49 -0.19
C LYS A 97 -20.14 -14.25 -1.20
N ILE A 98 -19.16 -13.58 -1.82
CA ILE A 98 -18.24 -14.21 -2.78
C ILE A 98 -17.45 -15.33 -2.10
N SER A 99 -16.95 -15.10 -0.88
CA SER A 99 -16.23 -16.11 -0.11
C SER A 99 -17.09 -17.36 0.16
N ASN A 100 -18.37 -17.18 0.51
CA ASN A 100 -19.29 -18.30 0.71
C ASN A 100 -19.60 -19.04 -0.61
N GLU A 101 -19.69 -18.32 -1.73
CA GLU A 101 -19.90 -18.92 -3.05
C GLU A 101 -18.70 -19.76 -3.50
N ILE A 102 -17.46 -19.27 -3.25
CA ILE A 102 -16.23 -20.02 -3.48
C ILE A 102 -16.20 -21.29 -2.63
N GLU A 103 -16.52 -21.20 -1.33
CA GLU A 103 -16.57 -22.36 -0.44
C GLU A 103 -17.59 -23.40 -0.91
N LEU A 104 -18.79 -22.95 -1.32
CA LEU A 104 -19.83 -23.83 -1.82
C LEU A 104 -19.45 -24.49 -3.15
N LEU A 105 -18.82 -23.75 -4.06
CA LEU A 105 -18.33 -24.29 -5.33
C LEU A 105 -17.22 -25.31 -5.09
N ASN A 106 -16.27 -25.00 -4.20
CA ASN A 106 -15.18 -25.91 -3.85
C ASN A 106 -15.70 -27.22 -3.23
N ARG A 107 -16.64 -27.12 -2.28
CA ARG A 107 -17.28 -28.30 -1.69
C ARG A 107 -18.01 -29.15 -2.73
N THR A 108 -18.76 -28.51 -3.63
CA THR A 108 -19.50 -29.21 -4.69
C THR A 108 -18.54 -29.90 -5.66
N CYS A 109 -17.46 -29.22 -6.05
CA CYS A 109 -16.42 -29.80 -6.91
C CYS A 109 -15.73 -31.01 -6.26
N MET A 110 -15.44 -30.95 -4.96
CA MET A 110 -14.90 -32.09 -4.21
C MET A 110 -15.88 -33.27 -4.15
N GLU A 111 -17.17 -32.99 -3.92
CA GLU A 111 -18.22 -34.02 -3.88
C GLU A 111 -18.36 -34.70 -5.26
N ASP A 112 -18.48 -33.93 -6.34
CA ASP A 112 -18.58 -34.42 -7.71
C ASP A 112 -17.33 -35.22 -8.12
N SER A 113 -16.14 -34.77 -7.71
CA SER A 113 -14.86 -35.46 -7.94
C SER A 113 -14.82 -36.82 -7.23
N SER A 114 -15.33 -36.88 -5.99
CA SER A 114 -15.41 -38.13 -5.25
C SER A 114 -16.44 -39.11 -5.83
N GLU A 115 -17.56 -38.60 -6.36
CA GLU A 115 -18.56 -39.43 -7.04
C GLU A 115 -17.98 -40.01 -8.34
N LEU A 116 -17.28 -39.20 -9.12
CA LEU A 116 -16.61 -39.65 -10.34
C LEU A 116 -15.54 -40.72 -10.07
N GLU A 117 -14.78 -40.60 -8.98
CA GLU A 117 -13.80 -41.60 -8.56
C GLU A 117 -14.46 -42.96 -8.26
N ASN A 118 -15.55 -42.93 -7.49
CA ASN A 118 -16.33 -44.12 -7.14
C ASN A 118 -16.91 -44.81 -8.40
N ASP A 119 -17.44 -44.01 -9.34
CA ASP A 119 -17.98 -44.51 -10.60
C ASP A 119 -16.90 -45.16 -11.48
N LEU A 120 -15.70 -44.55 -11.54
CA LEU A 120 -14.55 -45.12 -12.26
C LEU A 120 -14.11 -46.45 -11.63
N GLU A 121 -14.02 -46.52 -10.31
CA GLU A 121 -13.67 -47.75 -9.60
C GLU A 121 -14.71 -48.86 -9.81
N TRP A 122 -16.00 -48.51 -9.77
CA TRP A 122 -17.10 -49.42 -10.04
C TRP A 122 -17.07 -49.98 -11.47
N MET A 123 -16.83 -49.11 -12.47
CA MET A 123 -16.70 -49.52 -13.86
C MET A 123 -15.51 -50.47 -14.06
N LYS A 124 -14.39 -50.22 -13.39
CA LYS A 124 -13.19 -51.06 -13.42
C LYS A 124 -13.46 -52.45 -12.86
N CYS A 125 -14.08 -52.53 -11.68
CA CYS A 125 -14.47 -53.80 -11.05
C CYS A 125 -15.46 -54.59 -11.92
N SER A 126 -16.43 -53.91 -12.53
CA SER A 126 -17.39 -54.52 -13.45
C SER A 126 -16.73 -55.08 -14.70
N LEU A 127 -15.76 -54.37 -15.26
CA LEU A 127 -15.03 -54.80 -16.45
C LEU A 127 -14.10 -55.99 -16.15
N ASP A 128 -13.50 -56.02 -14.95
CA ASP A 128 -12.69 -57.14 -14.49
C ASP A 128 -13.54 -58.41 -14.27
N LEU A 129 -14.74 -58.27 -13.71
CA LEU A 129 -15.72 -59.37 -13.60
C LEU A 129 -16.10 -59.92 -14.98
N ILE A 130 -16.39 -59.06 -15.95
CA ILE A 130 -16.72 -59.46 -17.33
C ILE A 130 -15.52 -60.17 -17.99
N SER A 131 -14.30 -59.70 -17.75
CA SER A 131 -13.09 -60.34 -18.28
C SER A 131 -12.85 -61.73 -17.69
N SER A 132 -13.02 -61.90 -16.37
CA SER A 132 -12.88 -63.20 -15.69
C SER A 132 -13.96 -64.20 -16.11
N GLN A 133 -15.20 -63.75 -16.33
CA GLN A 133 -16.27 -64.58 -16.86
C GLN A 133 -15.93 -65.11 -18.27
N ARG A 134 -15.41 -64.26 -19.16
CA ARG A 134 -15.00 -64.64 -20.52
C ARG A 134 -13.82 -65.61 -20.52
N ASP A 135 -12.89 -65.48 -19.58
CA ASP A 135 -11.73 -66.37 -19.47
C ASP A 135 -12.13 -67.76 -18.93
N ARG A 136 -13.07 -67.83 -17.98
CA ARG A 136 -13.66 -69.11 -17.52
C ARG A 136 -14.51 -69.82 -18.59
N GLU A 137 -15.11 -69.07 -19.52
CA GLU A 137 -15.84 -69.64 -20.66
C GLU A 137 -14.88 -70.19 -21.73
N LYS A 138 -13.67 -69.62 -21.86
CA LYS A 138 -12.61 -70.12 -22.75
C LYS A 138 -11.87 -71.34 -22.19
N GLU A 139 -11.70 -71.45 -20.88
CA GLU A 139 -11.08 -72.62 -20.22
C GLU A 139 -11.90 -73.92 -20.35
N LYS A 140 -13.19 -73.85 -20.70
CA LYS A 140 -13.98 -75.05 -21.04
C LYS A 140 -13.80 -75.53 -22.49
N GLY A 141 -13.00 -74.85 -23.30
CA GLY A 141 -12.84 -75.11 -24.73
C GLY A 141 -11.48 -75.65 -25.18
N ASP A 142 -10.43 -75.55 -24.36
CA ASP A 142 -9.05 -75.89 -24.78
C ASP A 142 -8.41 -76.94 -23.86
N GLU A 143 -8.83 -78.19 -24.00
CA GLU A 143 -7.98 -79.35 -23.68
C GLU A 143 -7.50 -79.97 -25.00
N GLN A 144 -6.44 -79.42 -25.62
CA GLN A 144 -5.45 -80.14 -26.43
C GLN A 144 -4.49 -79.18 -27.15
N MET A 145 -3.21 -79.21 -26.75
CA MET A 145 -2.09 -79.65 -27.59
C MET A 145 -0.76 -79.09 -27.07
N GLU A 146 0.15 -80.02 -26.78
CA GLU A 146 1.51 -79.81 -26.32
C GLU A 146 2.46 -79.27 -27.42
N GLN A 147 3.38 -78.39 -26.97
CA GLN A 147 4.84 -78.42 -27.16
C GLN A 147 5.49 -78.02 -28.52
N PHE A 148 6.57 -77.23 -28.41
CA PHE A 148 7.85 -77.17 -29.19
C PHE A 148 8.37 -75.71 -29.20
N SER A 149 9.41 -75.35 -28.45
CA SER A 149 10.87 -75.53 -28.66
C SER A 149 11.57 -74.27 -29.19
N SER A 150 12.47 -73.75 -28.35
CA SER A 150 13.83 -73.24 -28.63
C SER A 150 14.07 -72.32 -29.83
N GLY A 151 14.57 -71.11 -29.54
CA GLY A 151 15.18 -70.20 -30.50
C GLY A 151 15.87 -69.02 -29.82
N GLU A 152 16.94 -69.27 -29.08
CA GLU A 152 17.91 -68.22 -28.73
C GLU A 152 18.59 -67.71 -30.02
N ASN A 153 18.48 -66.40 -30.27
CA ASN A 153 19.57 -65.52 -30.76
C ASN A 153 19.00 -64.18 -31.25
N GLN A 154 18.68 -63.27 -30.31
CA GLN A 154 18.52 -61.83 -30.57
C GLN A 154 18.97 -60.99 -29.36
N SER A 155 20.10 -61.30 -28.73
CA SER A 155 20.54 -60.58 -27.52
C SER A 155 21.35 -59.30 -27.78
N ASN A 156 21.68 -58.97 -29.03
CA ASN A 156 22.59 -57.84 -29.34
C ASN A 156 21.94 -56.66 -30.10
N LEU A 157 20.64 -56.73 -30.44
CA LEU A 157 19.91 -55.59 -31.04
C LEU A 157 19.05 -54.84 -30.00
N ILE A 158 18.71 -55.52 -28.90
CA ILE A 158 17.80 -55.01 -27.86
C ILE A 158 18.53 -54.04 -26.91
N ASN A 159 19.80 -54.30 -26.58
CA ASN A 159 20.57 -53.45 -25.64
C ASN A 159 20.76 -52.01 -26.12
N THR A 160 21.00 -51.78 -27.41
CA THR A 160 21.12 -50.41 -27.96
C THR A 160 19.79 -49.66 -27.99
N ASN A 161 18.66 -50.37 -28.08
CA ASN A 161 17.33 -49.77 -28.03
C ASN A 161 16.91 -49.45 -26.59
N GLU A 162 17.32 -50.28 -25.62
CA GLU A 162 17.08 -50.05 -24.19
C GLU A 162 17.93 -48.90 -23.62
N GLU A 163 19.20 -48.77 -24.01
CA GLU A 163 20.04 -47.62 -23.63
C GLU A 163 19.47 -46.29 -24.17
N ASN A 164 19.07 -46.25 -25.45
CA ASN A 164 18.43 -45.06 -26.03
C ASN A 164 17.09 -44.75 -25.33
N LYS A 165 16.29 -45.76 -24.97
CA LYS A 165 15.03 -45.58 -24.24
C LYS A 165 15.26 -45.04 -22.83
N PHE A 166 16.30 -45.50 -22.14
CA PHE A 166 16.66 -45.00 -20.82
C PHE A 166 17.17 -43.56 -20.87
N GLU A 167 17.94 -43.21 -21.91
CA GLU A 167 18.43 -41.84 -22.14
C GLU A 167 17.27 -40.88 -22.48
N ILE A 168 16.28 -41.32 -23.26
CA ILE A 168 15.05 -40.55 -23.52
C ILE A 168 14.28 -40.30 -22.23
N LEU A 169 14.02 -41.33 -21.41
CA LEU A 169 13.31 -41.15 -20.12
C LEU A 169 14.06 -40.22 -19.16
N LYS A 170 15.39 -40.26 -19.18
CA LYS A 170 16.23 -39.36 -18.38
C LYS A 170 16.10 -37.91 -18.86
N LEU A 171 16.11 -37.68 -20.18
CA LEU A 171 15.91 -36.37 -20.77
C LEU A 171 14.50 -35.84 -20.52
N ASP A 172 13.47 -36.68 -20.64
CA ASP A 172 12.08 -36.31 -20.34
C ASP A 172 11.93 -35.89 -18.87
N ASN A 173 12.48 -36.67 -17.93
CA ASN A 173 12.49 -36.30 -16.52
C ASN A 173 13.25 -34.98 -16.25
N GLN A 174 14.35 -34.72 -16.97
CA GLN A 174 15.07 -33.44 -16.88
C GLN A 174 14.28 -32.26 -17.46
N ILE A 175 13.54 -32.48 -18.55
CA ILE A 175 12.66 -31.48 -19.15
C ILE A 175 11.49 -31.19 -18.21
N GLU A 176 10.89 -32.22 -17.62
CA GLU A 176 9.81 -32.08 -16.64
C GLU A 176 10.28 -31.31 -15.39
N GLU A 177 11.45 -31.66 -14.84
CA GLU A 177 12.06 -30.93 -13.73
C GLU A 177 12.33 -29.46 -14.10
N SER A 178 12.89 -29.21 -15.28
CA SER A 178 13.14 -27.85 -15.77
C SER A 178 11.85 -27.05 -15.97
N THR A 179 10.78 -27.72 -16.43
CA THR A 179 9.45 -27.11 -16.62
C THR A 179 8.82 -26.74 -15.28
N ARG A 180 8.92 -27.62 -14.27
CA ARG A 180 8.48 -27.32 -12.90
C ARG A 180 9.25 -26.15 -12.29
N ILE A 181 10.57 -26.08 -12.48
CA ILE A 181 11.39 -24.95 -12.00
C ILE A 181 10.97 -23.65 -12.68
N LEU A 182 10.80 -23.67 -14.01
CA LEU A 182 10.36 -22.49 -14.76
C LEU A 182 9.01 -21.98 -14.27
N LYS A 183 8.07 -22.89 -14.02
CA LYS A 183 6.76 -22.53 -13.47
C LYS A 183 6.87 -21.91 -12.08
N SER A 184 7.63 -22.53 -11.17
CA SER A 184 7.87 -21.97 -9.83
C SER A 184 8.53 -20.59 -9.87
N MET A 185 9.44 -20.35 -10.83
CA MET A 185 10.04 -19.02 -11.04
C MET A 185 9.02 -17.99 -11.55
N GLN A 186 8.10 -18.41 -12.42
CA GLN A 186 7.02 -17.56 -12.92
C GLN A 186 6.01 -17.21 -11.81
N ASP A 187 5.64 -18.18 -10.98
CA ASP A 187 4.75 -17.94 -9.83
C ASP A 187 5.39 -16.96 -8.84
N LEU A 188 6.70 -17.12 -8.58
CA LEU A 188 7.46 -16.20 -7.72
C LEU A 188 7.52 -14.78 -8.32
N ASP A 189 7.71 -14.64 -9.63
CA ASP A 189 7.66 -13.34 -10.33
C ASP A 189 6.28 -12.67 -10.22
N SER A 190 5.19 -13.45 -10.33
CA SER A 190 3.83 -12.95 -10.10
C SER A 190 3.61 -12.49 -8.65
N VAL A 191 4.13 -13.22 -7.67
CA VAL A 191 4.12 -12.80 -6.26
C VAL A 191 4.94 -11.53 -6.04
N CYS A 192 6.14 -11.41 -6.62
CA CYS A 192 6.94 -10.19 -6.55
C CYS A 192 6.20 -8.97 -7.10
N LYS A 193 5.55 -9.11 -8.27
CA LYS A 193 4.74 -8.03 -8.86
C LYS A 193 3.56 -7.61 -7.99
N TRP A 194 2.98 -8.53 -7.22
CA TRP A 194 1.92 -8.21 -6.28
C TRP A 194 2.45 -7.39 -5.09
N TYR A 195 3.61 -7.76 -4.55
CA TYR A 195 4.28 -6.94 -3.52
C TYR A 195 4.66 -5.56 -4.05
N ASP A 196 5.19 -5.45 -5.27
CA ASP A 196 5.50 -4.16 -5.90
C ASP A 196 4.25 -3.27 -6.06
N ALA A 197 3.08 -3.87 -6.31
CA ALA A 197 1.82 -3.14 -6.41
C ALA A 197 1.31 -2.66 -5.03
N ILE A 198 1.46 -3.49 -3.99
CA ILE A 198 1.13 -3.10 -2.62
C ILE A 198 2.03 -1.98 -2.15
N GLU A 199 3.34 -2.07 -2.38
CA GLU A 199 4.30 -1.02 -2.03
C GLU A 199 3.92 0.31 -2.69
N GLN A 200 3.48 0.29 -3.96
CA GLN A 200 2.99 1.50 -4.63
C GLN A 200 1.73 2.08 -4.00
N ILE A 201 0.81 1.24 -3.51
CA ILE A 201 -0.41 1.69 -2.82
C ILE A 201 -0.03 2.31 -1.47
N GLU A 202 0.85 1.66 -0.71
CA GLU A 202 1.34 2.15 0.58
C GLU A 202 2.10 3.46 0.43
N ASP A 203 2.96 3.59 -0.59
CA ASP A 203 3.67 4.81 -0.96
C ASP A 203 2.70 5.98 -1.19
N VAL A 204 1.61 5.74 -1.92
CA VAL A 204 0.60 6.76 -2.25
C VAL A 204 -0.22 7.13 -1.02
N LEU A 205 -0.64 6.17 -0.21
CA LEU A 205 -1.49 6.41 0.97
C LEU A 205 -0.74 7.08 2.11
N SER A 206 0.50 6.64 2.37
CA SER A 206 1.33 7.20 3.44
C SER A 206 2.04 8.49 3.01
N GLY A 207 2.20 8.70 1.70
CA GLY A 207 3.10 9.72 1.16
C GLY A 207 4.58 9.41 1.43
N LEU A 208 4.91 8.22 1.93
CA LEU A 208 6.26 7.83 2.34
C LEU A 208 6.79 6.79 1.36
N LYS A 209 7.95 7.04 0.75
CA LYS A 209 8.60 6.11 -0.17
C LYS A 209 10.06 5.89 0.20
N VAL A 210 10.47 4.64 0.36
CA VAL A 210 11.90 4.30 0.49
C VAL A 210 12.52 4.27 -0.90
N ILE A 211 13.51 5.15 -1.14
CA ILE A 211 14.21 5.22 -2.43
C ILE A 211 15.36 4.21 -2.48
N GLU A 212 16.11 4.14 -1.39
CA GLU A 212 17.32 3.31 -1.32
C GLU A 212 17.60 2.92 0.13
N PHE A 213 18.05 1.68 0.33
CA PHE A 213 18.50 1.20 1.62
C PHE A 213 19.71 0.27 1.44
N ASP A 214 20.85 0.65 2.02
CA ASP A 214 22.11 -0.12 1.93
C ASP A 214 22.45 -0.91 3.21
N GLY A 215 21.57 -0.89 4.21
CA GLY A 215 21.78 -1.48 5.54
C GLY A 215 22.21 -0.48 6.61
N THR A 216 22.91 0.59 6.22
CA THR A 216 23.43 1.63 7.12
C THR A 216 22.87 3.01 6.84
N CYS A 217 22.34 3.22 5.65
CA CYS A 217 21.76 4.47 5.20
C CYS A 217 20.42 4.21 4.53
N ILE A 218 19.41 4.99 4.92
CA ILE A 218 18.08 4.99 4.34
C ILE A 218 17.91 6.32 3.61
N ARG A 219 17.61 6.26 2.31
CA ARG A 219 17.14 7.42 1.55
C ARG A 219 15.62 7.32 1.41
N LEU A 220 14.93 8.32 1.94
CA LEU A 220 13.49 8.32 2.13
C LEU A 220 12.89 9.56 1.46
N SER A 221 11.84 9.41 0.68
CA SER A 221 11.01 10.52 0.19
C SER A 221 9.75 10.62 1.01
N LEU A 222 9.44 11.81 1.50
CA LEU A 222 8.22 12.13 2.22
C LEU A 222 7.46 13.22 1.47
N ARG A 223 6.30 12.83 0.95
CA ARG A 223 5.28 13.68 0.37
C ARG A 223 4.31 14.11 1.45
N THR A 224 4.29 15.41 1.74
CA THR A 224 3.45 16.00 2.77
C THR A 224 2.37 16.86 2.11
N TYR A 225 1.11 16.57 2.41
CA TYR A 225 -0.04 17.34 1.95
C TYR A 225 -0.40 18.41 2.99
N ILE A 226 -0.53 19.66 2.54
CA ILE A 226 -0.87 20.78 3.42
C ILE A 226 -2.40 20.89 3.51
N PRO A 227 -3.00 20.77 4.72
CA PRO A 227 -4.46 20.84 4.86
C PRO A 227 -5.01 22.18 4.37
N LYS A 228 -5.90 22.15 3.37
CA LYS A 228 -6.55 23.36 2.84
C LYS A 228 -7.44 24.04 3.88
N GLN A 229 -7.96 23.33 4.88
CA GLN A 229 -8.81 23.90 5.93
C GLN A 229 -8.07 24.85 6.87
N ASP A 230 -6.79 24.61 7.14
CA ASP A 230 -5.94 25.56 7.87
C ASP A 230 -5.62 26.80 7.02
N VAL A 231 -5.69 26.65 5.69
CA VAL A 231 -5.61 27.73 4.69
C VAL A 231 -6.95 28.46 4.51
N LEU A 232 -8.09 27.92 4.98
CA LEU A 232 -9.39 28.62 4.92
C LEU A 232 -9.49 29.78 5.91
N PHE A 233 -8.71 29.82 6.99
CA PHE A 233 -8.54 31.07 7.75
C PHE A 233 -7.81 32.16 6.94
N LEU A 234 -7.08 31.77 5.88
CA LEU A 234 -6.37 32.65 4.95
C LEU A 234 -7.20 33.04 3.71
N GLN A 235 -8.52 32.76 3.64
CA GLN A 235 -9.38 32.99 2.45
C GLN A 235 -9.46 34.43 1.91
N LYS A 236 -8.82 35.42 2.56
CA LYS A 236 -8.68 36.79 2.03
C LYS A 236 -7.36 37.02 1.30
N ILE A 237 -6.50 36.01 1.17
CA ILE A 237 -5.24 36.10 0.45
C ILE A 237 -5.50 35.63 -0.97
N GLU A 238 -5.81 36.61 -1.79
CA GLU A 238 -5.90 36.54 -3.25
C GLU A 238 -4.71 35.76 -3.82
N GLU A 239 -5.01 34.74 -4.63
CA GLU A 239 -4.12 34.07 -5.59
C GLU A 239 -2.63 34.04 -5.23
N THR A 240 -2.25 33.27 -4.21
CA THR A 240 -0.85 32.82 -4.11
C THR A 240 -0.80 31.34 -4.43
N ASN A 241 0.03 30.96 -5.42
CA ASN A 241 0.38 29.58 -5.77
C ASN A 241 1.05 28.90 -4.57
N VAL A 242 0.26 28.48 -3.59
CA VAL A 242 0.73 27.67 -2.47
C VAL A 242 0.76 26.22 -2.95
N PRO A 243 1.92 25.55 -2.95
CA PRO A 243 1.97 24.15 -3.33
C PRO A 243 1.17 23.34 -2.30
N TYR A 244 0.12 22.67 -2.78
CA TYR A 244 -0.73 21.76 -1.99
C TYR A 244 0.06 20.56 -1.44
N GLU A 245 1.13 20.22 -2.15
CA GLU A 245 2.01 19.09 -1.87
C GLU A 245 3.44 19.60 -1.76
N ILE A 246 4.14 19.18 -0.70
CA ILE A 246 5.54 19.48 -0.48
C ILE A 246 6.28 18.15 -0.33
N ASN A 247 7.36 18.00 -1.10
CA ASN A 247 8.18 16.82 -1.09
C ASN A 247 9.51 17.12 -0.40
N HIS A 248 9.89 16.27 0.55
CA HIS A 248 11.17 16.32 1.24
C HIS A 248 11.84 14.96 1.17
N GLU A 249 13.14 14.94 0.88
CA GLU A 249 13.95 13.74 0.96
C GLU A 249 14.78 13.77 2.25
N PHE A 250 14.87 12.63 2.93
CA PHE A 250 15.72 12.42 4.09
C PHE A 250 16.82 11.40 3.76
N LEU A 251 18.04 11.75 4.12
CA LEU A 251 19.17 10.82 4.16
C LEU A 251 19.45 10.49 5.63
N ILE A 252 19.07 9.28 6.04
CA ILE A 252 19.10 8.83 7.43
C ILE A 252 20.21 7.80 7.59
N GLU A 253 21.25 8.14 8.33
CA GLU A 253 22.27 7.19 8.75
C GLU A 253 21.79 6.44 10.00
N VAL A 254 21.74 5.11 9.93
CA VAL A 254 21.30 4.23 11.00
C VAL A 254 22.43 3.33 11.50
N THR A 255 22.32 2.89 12.74
CA THR A 255 23.22 1.87 13.29
C THR A 255 22.82 0.50 12.78
N ASN A 256 23.77 -0.19 12.13
CA ASN A 256 23.54 -1.53 11.58
C ASN A 256 23.00 -2.47 12.66
N GLY A 257 21.89 -3.15 12.37
CA GLY A 257 21.19 -4.08 13.26
C GLY A 257 20.20 -3.46 14.25
N SER A 258 20.46 -2.27 14.81
CA SER A 258 19.52 -1.63 15.76
C SER A 258 18.55 -0.64 15.12
N MET A 259 18.81 -0.19 13.88
CA MET A 259 18.04 0.83 13.15
C MET A 259 17.94 2.17 13.90
N GLU A 260 18.86 2.44 14.83
CA GLU A 260 18.89 3.69 15.59
C GLU A 260 19.48 4.81 14.75
N ILE A 261 18.78 5.95 14.73
CA ILE A 261 19.18 7.15 13.99
C ILE A 261 20.49 7.70 14.56
N LYS A 262 21.52 7.83 13.72
CA LYS A 262 22.79 8.51 14.04
C LYS A 262 22.82 9.93 13.51
N LYS A 263 22.39 10.11 12.27
CA LYS A 263 22.45 11.38 11.56
C LYS A 263 21.31 11.44 10.55
N VAL A 264 20.75 12.63 10.37
CA VAL A 264 19.75 12.89 9.35
C VAL A 264 20.11 14.15 8.61
N GLU A 265 20.01 14.12 7.29
CA GLU A 265 20.04 15.30 6.42
C GLU A 265 18.71 15.38 5.67
N MET A 266 18.17 16.59 5.53
CA MET A 266 16.87 16.85 4.89
C MET A 266 17.08 17.71 3.64
N PHE A 267 16.36 17.38 2.57
CA PHE A 267 16.47 18.03 1.27
C PHE A 267 15.07 18.40 0.74
N PRO A 268 14.82 19.68 0.40
CA PRO A 268 15.67 20.84 0.72
C PRO A 268 15.83 21.04 2.23
N ASN A 269 16.94 21.63 2.66
CA ASN A 269 17.19 21.97 4.07
C ASN A 269 16.54 23.31 4.42
N ASP A 270 15.24 23.40 4.17
CA ASP A 270 14.45 24.62 4.36
C ASP A 270 13.70 24.64 5.71
N ILE A 271 13.68 23.51 6.43
CA ILE A 271 13.00 23.35 7.72
C ILE A 271 13.98 22.79 8.74
N TYR A 272 14.01 23.38 9.93
CA TYR A 272 14.86 22.89 11.02
C TYR A 272 14.23 21.69 11.71
N ILE A 273 14.96 20.57 11.73
CA ILE A 273 14.57 19.30 12.36
C ILE A 273 15.59 18.80 13.40
N GLY A 274 16.60 19.60 13.74
CA GLY A 274 17.74 19.15 14.56
C GLY A 274 17.32 18.69 15.97
N ASP A 275 16.36 19.40 16.56
CA ASP A 275 15.73 19.05 17.84
C ASP A 275 14.99 17.69 17.76
N ILE A 276 14.29 17.43 16.66
CA ILE A 276 13.60 16.16 16.41
C ILE A 276 14.60 15.02 16.26
N VAL A 277 15.71 15.24 15.55
CA VAL A 277 16.78 14.25 15.39
C VAL A 277 17.43 13.92 16.73
N ASP A 278 17.69 14.92 17.57
CA ASP A 278 18.30 14.71 18.89
C ASP A 278 17.34 14.02 19.87
N ALA A 279 16.04 14.32 19.80
CA ALA A 279 15.01 13.58 20.51
C ALA A 279 14.90 12.13 20.02
N ALA A 280 14.98 11.88 18.71
CA ALA A 280 14.93 10.54 18.13
C ALA A 280 16.14 9.68 18.54
N LYS A 281 17.34 10.27 18.62
CA LYS A 281 18.53 9.61 19.21
C LYS A 281 18.33 9.23 20.68
N SER A 282 17.62 10.07 21.42
CA SER A 282 17.34 9.88 22.85
C SER A 282 16.14 8.97 23.12
N PHE A 283 15.45 8.52 22.07
CA PHE A 283 14.18 7.78 22.13
C PHE A 283 14.27 6.51 23.00
N ARG A 284 15.40 5.77 22.92
CA ARG A 284 15.63 4.58 23.76
C ARG A 284 15.72 4.88 25.27
N GLN A 285 16.24 6.05 25.66
CA GLN A 285 16.34 6.40 27.08
C GLN A 285 14.99 6.81 27.66
N MET A 286 14.14 7.45 26.84
CA MET A 286 12.83 7.95 27.26
C MET A 286 11.81 6.82 27.45
N PHE A 287 11.86 5.78 26.61
CA PHE A 287 10.92 4.66 26.63
C PHE A 287 11.21 3.58 27.69
N LEU A 288 12.40 3.54 28.27
CA LEU A 288 12.66 2.68 29.43
C LEU A 288 11.82 3.06 30.67
N HIS A 289 11.27 4.29 30.71
CA HIS A 289 10.52 4.82 31.85
C HIS A 289 8.99 4.92 31.59
N LEU A 290 8.53 4.81 30.35
CA LEU A 290 7.12 5.03 29.97
C LEU A 290 6.55 3.80 29.25
N ALA A 291 6.52 2.67 29.95
CA ALA A 291 6.11 1.37 29.45
C ALA A 291 4.59 1.22 29.19
N LEU A 292 3.90 2.28 28.74
CA LEU A 292 2.45 2.18 28.52
C LEU A 292 1.97 2.47 27.10
N MET A 293 2.61 3.29 26.25
CA MET A 293 1.97 3.63 24.97
C MET A 293 2.97 3.72 23.82
N GLU A 294 2.66 2.97 22.76
CA GLU A 294 3.28 2.88 21.43
C GLU A 294 4.52 1.97 21.27
N THR A 295 4.31 0.91 20.50
CA THR A 295 5.33 0.03 19.88
C THR A 295 6.05 0.70 18.71
N SER A 296 6.04 2.04 18.63
CA SER A 296 6.56 2.77 17.49
C SER A 296 8.10 2.77 17.50
N SER A 297 8.69 2.54 16.33
CA SER A 297 10.15 2.58 16.21
C SER A 297 10.67 4.04 16.28
N SER A 298 11.94 4.23 16.66
CA SER A 298 12.57 5.57 16.64
C SER A 298 12.47 6.23 15.25
N LEU A 299 12.52 5.42 14.18
CA LEU A 299 12.38 5.87 12.80
C LEU A 299 10.94 6.31 12.49
N GLU A 300 9.95 5.51 12.86
CA GLU A 300 8.53 5.85 12.69
C GLU A 300 8.16 7.15 13.43
N TRP A 301 8.59 7.27 14.69
CA TRP A 301 8.39 8.49 15.47
C TRP A 301 9.06 9.70 14.81
N PHE A 302 10.29 9.54 14.33
CA PHE A 302 11.01 10.58 13.60
C PHE A 302 10.25 11.04 12.36
N VAL A 303 9.81 10.11 11.51
CA VAL A 303 9.08 10.43 10.27
C VAL A 303 7.79 11.19 10.59
N ARG A 304 7.00 10.72 11.55
CA ARG A 304 5.76 11.40 11.97
C ARG A 304 6.04 12.82 12.49
N LYS A 305 7.08 12.98 13.31
CA LYS A 305 7.43 14.31 13.86
C LYS A 305 8.01 15.26 12.81
N ALA A 306 8.78 14.74 11.86
CA ALA A 306 9.28 15.52 10.73
C ALA A 306 8.11 15.99 9.85
N GLN A 307 7.14 15.12 9.56
CA GLN A 307 5.92 15.47 8.83
C GLN A 307 5.11 16.57 9.55
N ASP A 308 4.87 16.42 10.87
CA ASP A 308 4.20 17.44 11.69
C ASP A 308 4.92 18.80 11.58
N ARG A 309 6.26 18.78 11.67
CA ARG A 309 7.09 19.99 11.57
C ARG A 309 7.00 20.62 10.17
N ILE A 310 7.01 19.82 9.10
CA ILE A 310 6.86 20.32 7.73
C ILE A 310 5.53 21.06 7.57
N ILE A 311 4.43 20.47 8.04
CA ILE A 311 3.11 21.10 7.98
C ILE A 311 3.12 22.41 8.76
N GLN A 312 3.56 22.39 10.01
CA GLN A 312 3.57 23.58 10.87
C GLN A 312 4.45 24.69 10.30
N SER A 313 5.71 24.41 9.96
CA SER A 313 6.64 25.39 9.41
C SER A 313 6.13 25.99 8.10
N THR A 314 5.49 25.18 7.26
CA THR A 314 4.87 25.67 6.03
C THR A 314 3.71 26.62 6.33
N LEU A 315 2.77 26.23 7.19
CA LEU A 315 1.63 27.09 7.56
C LEU A 315 2.11 28.41 8.20
N ARG A 316 3.11 28.35 9.11
CA ARG A 316 3.70 29.53 9.74
C ARG A 316 4.30 30.50 8.72
N ARG A 317 5.05 29.98 7.74
CA ARG A 317 5.63 30.79 6.65
C ARG A 317 4.56 31.39 5.75
N LEU A 318 3.49 30.65 5.45
CA LEU A 318 2.37 31.15 4.65
C LEU A 318 1.68 32.32 5.35
N VAL A 319 1.37 32.17 6.64
CA VAL A 319 0.78 33.23 7.45
C VAL A 319 1.68 34.45 7.52
N ALA A 320 2.97 34.28 7.83
CA ALA A 320 3.94 35.38 7.88
C ALA A 320 4.03 36.13 6.53
N ARG A 321 4.16 35.38 5.43
CA ARG A 321 4.24 35.95 4.08
C ARG A 321 2.96 36.70 3.70
N SER A 322 1.81 36.16 4.05
CA SER A 322 0.52 36.77 3.75
C SER A 322 0.26 38.08 4.51
N ALA A 323 0.83 38.20 5.70
CA ALA A 323 0.72 39.37 6.54
C ALA A 323 1.72 40.47 6.16
N SER A 324 2.66 40.16 5.24
CA SER A 324 3.59 41.13 4.69
C SER A 324 2.87 42.10 3.75
N THR A 325 3.17 43.38 3.87
CA THR A 325 2.66 44.45 3.00
C THR A 325 3.83 45.14 2.29
N SER A 326 3.56 46.03 1.33
CA SER A 326 4.62 46.82 0.68
C SER A 326 5.46 47.69 1.64
N ARG A 327 4.99 47.87 2.89
CA ARG A 327 5.64 48.69 3.92
C ARG A 327 6.25 47.88 5.07
N GLN A 328 5.91 46.60 5.19
CA GLN A 328 6.33 45.74 6.30
C GLN A 328 6.57 44.33 5.76
N SER A 329 7.78 43.78 5.94
CA SER A 329 8.05 42.37 5.65
C SER A 329 7.99 41.57 6.94
N ILE A 330 7.38 40.40 6.88
CA ILE A 330 7.24 39.49 8.02
C ILE A 330 7.81 38.15 7.62
N GLU A 331 8.80 37.71 8.38
CA GLU A 331 9.55 36.49 8.15
C GLU A 331 9.38 35.57 9.36
N TYR A 332 9.37 34.27 9.11
CA TYR A 332 9.34 33.26 10.16
C TYR A 332 10.65 32.46 10.12
N LEU A 333 11.30 32.35 11.28
CA LEU A 333 12.57 31.68 11.47
C LEU A 333 12.34 30.37 12.21
N ASP A 334 12.49 29.25 11.49
CA ASP A 334 12.21 27.91 11.99
C ASP A 334 13.05 27.48 13.19
N ARG A 335 14.34 27.81 13.18
CA ARG A 335 15.28 27.36 14.22
C ARG A 335 14.94 27.91 15.60
N ASP A 336 14.54 29.18 15.65
CA ASP A 336 14.28 29.88 16.90
C ASP A 336 12.78 29.93 17.25
N GLU A 337 11.92 29.42 16.35
CA GLU A 337 10.45 29.56 16.42
C GLU A 337 10.01 31.03 16.63
N ILE A 338 10.65 31.94 15.90
CA ILE A 338 10.41 33.39 16.00
C ILE A 338 9.84 33.93 14.70
N ILE A 339 8.86 34.83 14.83
CA ILE A 339 8.42 35.70 13.75
C ILE A 339 9.13 37.04 13.89
N VAL A 340 9.75 37.49 12.80
CA VAL A 340 10.40 38.80 12.69
C VAL A 340 9.54 39.68 11.81
N ALA A 341 9.01 40.77 12.37
CA ALA A 341 8.31 41.79 11.62
C ALA A 341 9.23 43.02 11.43
N HIS A 342 9.63 43.24 10.18
CA HIS A 342 10.41 44.40 9.76
C HIS A 342 9.48 45.59 9.52
N MET A 343 9.51 46.54 10.44
CA MET A 343 8.60 47.67 10.45
C MET A 343 9.22 48.92 9.80
N VAL A 344 8.34 49.81 9.33
CA VAL A 344 8.71 51.13 8.83
C VAL A 344 9.55 51.88 9.86
N GLY A 345 10.65 52.49 9.44
CA GLY A 345 11.59 53.20 10.32
C GLY A 345 12.77 52.36 10.78
N GLY A 346 12.93 51.15 10.23
CA GLY A 346 14.08 50.29 10.50
C GLY A 346 14.02 49.66 11.88
N VAL A 347 12.83 49.28 12.35
CA VAL A 347 12.64 48.59 13.63
C VAL A 347 12.16 47.17 13.36
N ASP A 348 12.79 46.20 13.99
CA ASP A 348 12.45 44.79 13.90
C ASP A 348 11.77 44.35 15.21
N ALA A 349 10.58 43.77 15.09
CA ALA A 349 9.86 43.16 16.20
C ALA A 349 10.05 41.64 16.16
N PHE A 350 10.56 41.09 17.26
CA PHE A 350 10.78 39.66 17.43
C PHE A 350 9.67 39.09 18.30
N MET A 351 8.89 38.14 17.75
CA MET A 351 7.75 37.52 18.41
C MET A 351 7.98 36.02 18.53
N GLU A 352 7.85 35.49 19.74
CA GLU A 352 7.91 34.07 20.04
C GLU A 352 6.58 33.41 19.67
N VAL A 353 6.66 32.29 18.96
CA VAL A 353 5.51 31.52 18.53
C VAL A 353 5.13 30.52 19.61
N SER A 354 3.89 30.57 20.07
CA SER A 354 3.33 29.59 21.01
C SER A 354 3.07 28.23 20.35
N GLN A 355 3.17 27.16 21.12
CA GLN A 355 2.85 25.81 20.67
C GLN A 355 1.43 25.74 20.07
N GLY A 356 1.30 25.10 18.90
CA GLY A 356 0.04 24.96 18.17
C GLY A 356 -0.31 26.10 17.21
N TRP A 357 0.35 27.27 17.30
CA TRP A 357 0.17 28.34 16.31
C TRP A 357 0.77 27.91 14.95
N PRO A 358 0.12 28.17 13.80
CA PRO A 358 -1.07 29.03 13.61
C PRO A 358 -2.41 28.29 13.64
N ILE A 359 -2.41 26.97 13.87
CA ILE A 359 -3.62 26.12 13.84
C ILE A 359 -4.53 26.44 15.04
N THR A 360 -3.94 26.67 16.21
CA THR A 360 -4.65 27.11 17.41
C THR A 360 -4.59 28.63 17.55
N ASN A 361 -5.65 29.23 18.10
CA ASN A 361 -5.76 30.67 18.41
C ASN A 361 -4.85 31.11 19.57
N SER A 362 -3.64 30.56 19.64
CA SER A 362 -2.66 30.86 20.65
C SER A 362 -2.02 32.24 20.37
N PRO A 363 -1.88 33.12 21.38
CA PRO A 363 -1.33 34.44 21.18
C PRO A 363 0.19 34.39 20.93
N LEU A 364 0.66 35.21 19.98
CA LEU A 364 2.08 35.48 19.81
C LEU A 364 2.59 36.36 20.96
N LYS A 365 3.82 36.12 21.41
CA LYS A 365 4.42 36.89 22.51
C LYS A 365 5.55 37.76 21.98
N LEU A 366 5.42 39.08 22.12
CA LEU A 366 6.48 40.01 21.77
C LEU A 366 7.67 39.82 22.72
N VAL A 367 8.83 39.48 22.17
CA VAL A 367 10.08 39.25 22.91
C VAL A 367 10.90 40.52 22.99
N SER A 368 11.10 41.19 21.84
CA SER A 368 11.93 42.39 21.79
C SER A 368 11.64 43.25 20.56
N LEU A 369 12.00 44.52 20.67
CA LEU A 369 12.04 45.49 19.57
C LEU A 369 13.48 45.96 19.41
N LYS A 370 14.07 45.80 18.22
CA LYS A 370 15.44 46.23 17.93
C LYS A 370 15.46 47.17 16.73
N ASN A 371 16.46 48.04 16.69
CA ASN A 371 16.73 48.81 15.48
C ASN A 371 17.53 47.94 14.51
N SER A 372 17.03 47.80 13.28
CA SER A 372 17.69 47.12 12.15
C SER A 372 19.07 47.71 11.85
N ASN A 373 19.28 49.01 12.14
CA ASN A 373 20.60 49.64 12.06
C ASN A 373 21.37 49.43 13.37
N HIS A 374 22.35 48.52 13.33
CA HIS A 374 23.29 48.23 14.42
C HIS A 374 24.10 49.45 14.96
N HIS A 375 23.96 50.62 14.34
CA HIS A 375 24.67 51.86 14.69
C HIS A 375 23.82 52.90 15.45
N ALA A 376 22.51 52.70 15.58
CA ALA A 376 21.63 53.66 16.26
C ALA A 376 21.46 53.30 17.74
N LYS A 377 22.05 54.11 18.62
CA LYS A 377 21.77 54.06 20.07
C LYS A 377 20.40 54.68 20.31
N GLU A 378 19.50 53.87 20.84
CA GLU A 378 18.16 54.20 21.35
C GLU A 378 17.04 54.40 20.32
N ILE A 379 16.03 53.55 20.44
CA ILE A 379 14.71 53.75 19.86
C ILE A 379 14.01 54.81 20.73
N SER A 380 13.54 55.90 20.14
CA SER A 380 12.84 56.93 20.91
C SER A 380 11.51 56.38 21.47
N LEU A 381 11.22 56.64 22.75
CA LEU A 381 10.01 56.16 23.44
C LEU A 381 8.70 56.57 22.73
N GLY A 382 8.68 57.73 22.08
CA GLY A 382 7.54 58.18 21.27
C GLY A 382 7.32 57.36 19.99
N PHE A 383 8.37 56.72 19.47
CA PHE A 383 8.28 55.77 18.36
C PHE A 383 7.84 54.38 18.86
N LEU A 384 8.32 53.96 20.04
CA LEU A 384 7.90 52.71 20.69
C LEU A 384 6.39 52.68 20.98
N CYS A 385 5.78 53.76 21.47
CA CYS A 385 4.32 53.81 21.63
C CYS A 385 3.55 53.73 20.29
N LYS A 386 4.13 54.25 19.20
CA LYS A 386 3.52 54.19 17.86
C LYS A 386 3.67 52.80 17.21
N VAL A 387 4.77 52.13 17.52
CA VAL A 387 5.06 50.74 17.17
C VAL A 387 4.19 49.80 17.98
N GLU A 388 3.99 50.03 19.28
CA GLU A 388 3.05 49.30 20.12
C GLU A 388 1.64 49.41 19.54
N VAL A 389 1.17 50.61 19.17
CA VAL A 389 -0.12 50.78 18.47
C VAL A 389 -0.17 50.06 17.12
N SER A 390 0.94 49.97 16.37
CA SER A 390 0.99 49.29 15.07
C SER A 390 1.08 47.76 15.20
N VAL A 391 1.77 47.26 16.23
CA VAL A 391 1.82 45.85 16.62
C VAL A 391 0.47 45.45 17.20
N PHE A 392 -0.15 46.28 18.04
CA PHE A 392 -1.55 46.08 18.49
C PHE A 392 -2.53 46.16 17.33
N ALA A 393 -2.31 47.02 16.32
CA ALA A 393 -3.12 47.04 15.10
C ALA A 393 -2.87 45.80 14.24
N PHE A 394 -1.64 45.27 14.21
CA PHE A 394 -1.33 43.97 13.60
C PHE A 394 -2.05 42.85 14.35
N PHE A 395 -1.99 42.80 15.68
CA PHE A 395 -2.75 41.87 16.53
C PHE A 395 -4.26 42.03 16.34
N LEU A 396 -4.79 43.25 16.21
CA LEU A 396 -6.21 43.53 15.96
C LEU A 396 -6.63 43.13 14.55
N VAL A 397 -5.83 43.39 13.52
CA VAL A 397 -6.07 42.95 12.14
C VAL A 397 -5.98 41.42 12.08
N PHE A 398 -5.03 40.81 12.78
CA PHE A 398 -4.92 39.36 12.91
C PHE A 398 -6.15 38.77 13.63
N LEU A 399 -6.57 39.32 14.77
CA LEU A 399 -7.78 38.92 15.50
C LEU A 399 -9.08 39.17 14.70
N PHE A 400 -9.11 40.20 13.84
CA PHE A 400 -10.25 40.57 13.00
C PHE A 400 -10.34 39.71 11.74
N PHE A 401 -9.21 39.28 11.18
CA PHE A 401 -9.17 38.33 10.06
C PHE A 401 -9.47 36.89 10.51
N PHE A 402 -9.07 36.51 11.72
CA PHE A 402 -9.27 35.16 12.29
C PHE A 402 -10.56 35.01 13.12
N GLY A 403 -11.53 35.92 13.00
CA GLY A 403 -12.93 35.64 13.35
C GLY A 403 -13.28 35.61 14.84
N MET A 404 -12.64 36.41 15.69
CA MET A 404 -13.09 36.57 17.08
C MET A 404 -14.36 37.45 17.16
N LYS A 405 -15.54 36.84 17.29
CA LYS A 405 -16.85 37.55 17.43
C LYS A 405 -16.99 38.41 18.70
N GLU A 406 -16.09 38.30 19.68
CA GLU A 406 -16.22 39.01 20.97
C GLU A 406 -15.43 40.33 21.07
N VAL A 407 -14.73 40.77 20.02
CA VAL A 407 -13.89 41.99 20.09
C VAL A 407 -14.67 43.29 19.80
N SER A 408 -15.96 43.20 19.42
CA SER A 408 -16.82 44.38 19.19
C SER A 408 -16.92 45.33 20.39
N ILE A 409 -16.70 44.83 21.61
CA ILE A 409 -16.73 45.67 22.83
C ILE A 409 -15.43 46.47 22.99
N LEU A 410 -14.28 45.96 22.53
CA LEU A 410 -12.99 46.67 22.65
C LEU A 410 -12.85 47.80 21.62
N PHE A 411 -13.46 47.64 20.44
CA PHE A 411 -13.49 48.68 19.40
C PHE A 411 -14.28 49.92 19.85
N LEU A 412 -15.37 49.71 20.60
CA LEU A 412 -16.18 50.78 21.20
C LEU A 412 -15.43 51.53 22.31
N VAL A 413 -14.58 50.86 23.09
CA VAL A 413 -13.79 51.51 24.14
C VAL A 413 -12.65 52.35 23.55
N LEU A 414 -11.99 51.88 22.49
CA LEU A 414 -10.93 52.64 21.81
C LEU A 414 -11.44 53.88 21.06
N GLN A 415 -12.63 53.80 20.45
CA GLN A 415 -13.28 54.95 19.81
C GLN A 415 -13.75 56.01 20.83
N TYR A 416 -14.01 55.62 22.08
CA TYR A 416 -14.43 56.52 23.16
C TYR A 416 -13.25 57.22 23.87
N PHE A 417 -12.06 56.63 23.85
CA PHE A 417 -10.86 57.20 24.50
C PHE A 417 -9.97 58.04 23.56
N PHE A 418 -10.10 57.88 22.24
CA PHE A 418 -9.22 58.55 21.26
C PHE A 418 -9.97 59.26 20.10
N GLY A 419 -11.23 59.64 20.33
CA GLY A 419 -11.96 60.60 19.50
C GLY A 419 -11.55 62.04 19.76
#